data_AF-A0AAJ2U5Q2-F1
#
_entry.id   AF-A0AAJ2U5Q2-F1
#
_cell.length_a   1.000
_cell.length_b   1.000
_cell.length_c   1.000
_cell.angle_alpha   90.00
_cell.angle_beta   90.00
_cell.angle_gamma   90.00
#
_symmetry.space_group_name_H-M   'P 1'
#
loop_
_entity.id
_entity.type
_entity.pdbx_description
1 polymer ?
#
loop_
_entity_poly.entity_id
_entity_poly.type
_entity_poly.pdbx_seq_one_letter_code
_entity_poly.pdbx_strand_id
1 'polypeptide(L)'
;VVLAGLLFTMLGREFIPQLDEGDLSMQALRIPSTALEQSEKMQLQVEKAISSLPEVNYVFSKSGTAEVATDPMPPNISDAFIIL
;
A
#
# COMPACT_ATOMS: atom_id res chain seq x y z
N VAL A 1 32.70 -0.06 28.17
CA VAL A 1 31.53 0.84 28.39
C VAL A 1 31.55 2.04 27.45
N VAL A 2 32.65 2.81 27.35
CA VAL A 2 32.73 4.00 26.46
C VAL A 2 32.40 3.69 24.99
N LEU A 3 32.99 2.62 24.43
CA LEU A 3 32.70 2.21 23.05
C LEU A 3 31.23 1.81 22.85
N ALA A 4 30.63 1.10 23.82
CA ALA A 4 29.22 0.74 23.78
C ALA A 4 28.31 1.98 23.84
N GLY A 5 28.66 2.98 24.65
CA GLY A 5 27.96 4.26 24.69
C GLY A 5 28.03 5.02 23.36
N LEU A 6 29.17 4.97 22.66
CA LEU A 6 29.35 5.62 21.37
C LEU A 6 28.59 4.90 20.24
N LEU A 7 28.49 3.57 20.28
CA LEU A 7 27.64 2.82 19.36
C LEU A 7 26.15 3.04 19.62
N PHE A 8 25.77 3.21 20.88
CA PHE A 8 24.38 3.45 21.26
C PHE A 8 23.82 4.77 20.70
N THR A 9 24.65 5.81 20.55
CA THR A 9 24.22 7.08 19.95
C THR A 9 24.00 6.99 18.44
N MET A 10 24.47 5.92 17.79
CA MET A 10 24.31 5.66 16.35
C MET A 10 23.13 4.73 16.04
N LEU A 11 22.48 4.14 17.06
CA LEU A 11 21.31 3.28 16.86
C LEU A 11 20.10 4.11 16.40
N GLY A 12 19.44 3.63 15.35
CA GLY A 12 18.14 4.12 14.92
C GLY A 12 17.07 3.89 16.00
N ARG A 13 16.00 4.69 15.94
CA ARG A 13 14.84 4.54 16.82
C ARG A 13 13.60 4.45 15.96
N GLU A 14 12.79 3.45 16.21
CA GLU A 14 11.46 3.28 15.63
C GLU A 14 10.43 3.17 16.76
N PHE A 15 9.17 3.46 16.47
CA PHE A 15 8.10 3.40 17.46
C PHE A 15 7.78 1.95 17.84
N ILE A 16 7.56 1.10 16.83
CA ILE A 16 7.29 -0.33 16.91
C ILE A 16 8.02 -0.99 15.73
N PRO A 17 8.58 -2.20 15.88
CA PRO A 17 9.17 -2.92 14.75
C PRO A 17 8.15 -3.19 13.64
N GLN A 18 8.63 -3.23 12.40
CA GLN A 18 7.79 -3.69 11.29
C GLN A 18 7.41 -5.15 11.51
N LEU A 19 6.11 -5.41 11.56
CA LEU A 19 5.55 -6.74 11.65
C LEU A 19 5.48 -7.36 10.26
N ASP A 20 5.84 -8.64 10.16
CA ASP A 20 5.62 -9.43 8.96
C ASP A 20 4.20 -9.99 8.98
N GLU A 21 3.29 -9.31 8.26
CA GLU A 21 1.88 -9.69 8.16
C GLU A 21 1.62 -10.75 7.08
N GLY A 22 2.63 -11.13 6.29
CA GLY A 22 2.55 -12.12 5.20
C GLY A 22 2.04 -11.57 3.87
N ASP A 23 1.16 -10.56 3.89
CA ASP A 23 0.64 -9.87 2.71
C ASP A 23 0.99 -8.38 2.72
N LEU A 24 0.77 -7.70 1.60
CA LEU A 24 1.02 -6.25 1.48
C LEU A 24 -0.26 -5.48 1.14
N SER A 25 -0.43 -4.33 1.78
CA SER A 25 -1.43 -3.33 1.38
C SER A 25 -0.74 -2.15 0.69
N MET A 26 -1.32 -1.68 -0.40
CA MET A 26 -0.79 -0.54 -1.15
C MET A 26 -1.93 0.39 -1.55
N GLN A 27 -1.81 1.67 -1.19
CA GLN A 27 -2.78 2.68 -1.59
C GLN A 27 -2.25 3.49 -2.79
N ALA A 28 -3.02 3.50 -3.87
CA ALA A 28 -2.74 4.30 -5.06
C ALA A 28 -3.54 5.62 -5.03
N LEU A 29 -2.82 6.72 -4.92
CA LEU A 29 -3.36 8.08 -4.88
C LEU A 29 -3.26 8.75 -6.26
N ARG A 30 -4.39 9.27 -6.77
CA ARG A 30 -4.46 10.00 -8.05
C ARG A 30 -4.93 11.44 -7.84
N ILE A 31 -4.81 12.25 -8.88
CA ILE A 31 -5.31 13.64 -8.89
C ILE A 31 -6.81 13.61 -8.57
N PRO A 32 -7.32 14.42 -7.63
CA PRO A 32 -8.73 14.39 -7.21
C PRO A 32 -9.76 14.58 -8.34
N SER A 33 -9.38 15.24 -9.43
CA SER A 33 -10.22 15.44 -10.62
C SER A 33 -10.26 14.25 -11.58
N THR A 34 -9.60 13.14 -11.26
CA THR A 34 -9.61 11.93 -12.09
C THR A 34 -10.98 11.26 -12.01
N ALA A 35 -11.60 11.00 -13.16
CA ALA A 35 -12.84 10.25 -13.23
C ALA A 35 -12.64 8.80 -12.76
N LEU A 36 -13.68 8.20 -12.18
CA LEU A 36 -13.63 6.83 -11.65
C LEU A 36 -13.17 5.82 -12.71
N GLU A 37 -13.69 5.92 -13.93
CA GLU A 37 -13.35 5.02 -15.04
C GLU A 37 -11.87 5.14 -15.43
N GLN A 38 -11.29 6.34 -15.28
CA GLN A 38 -9.88 6.55 -15.54
C GLN A 38 -9.03 6.02 -14.38
N SER A 39 -9.45 6.22 -13.14
CA SER A 39 -8.81 5.62 -11.96
C SER A 39 -8.75 4.10 -12.08
N GLU A 40 -9.84 3.46 -12.48
CA GLU A 40 -9.94 2.02 -12.68
C GLU A 40 -8.98 1.53 -13.78
N LYS A 41 -8.97 2.18 -14.95
CA LYS A 41 -8.03 1.85 -16.03
C LYS A 41 -6.57 1.96 -15.61
N MET A 42 -6.24 2.98 -14.83
CA MET A 42 -4.90 3.14 -14.27
C MET A 42 -4.61 2.06 -13.22
N GLN A 43 -5.59 1.69 -12.41
CA GLN A 43 -5.44 0.64 -11.39
C GLN A 43 -5.15 -0.72 -12.02
N LEU A 44 -5.86 -1.10 -13.09
CA LEU A 44 -5.61 -2.35 -13.81
C LEU A 44 -4.20 -2.43 -14.39
N GLN A 45 -3.60 -1.30 -14.79
CA GLN A 45 -2.20 -1.27 -15.24
C GLN A 45 -1.23 -1.54 -14.09
N VAL A 46 -1.52 -0.99 -12.91
CA VAL A 46 -0.74 -1.21 -11.70
C VAL A 46 -0.85 -2.66 -11.24
N GLU A 47 -2.06 -3.21 -11.17
CA GLU A 47 -2.30 -4.62 -10.83
C GLU A 47 -1.58 -5.56 -11.79
N LYS A 48 -1.60 -5.27 -13.10
CA LYS A 48 -0.88 -6.06 -14.11
C LYS A 48 0.63 -6.01 -13.91
N ALA A 49 1.18 -4.84 -13.54
CA ALA A 49 2.60 -4.70 -13.25
C ALA A 49 3.00 -5.48 -11.99
N ILE A 50 2.19 -5.39 -10.92
CA ILE A 50 2.44 -6.10 -9.66
C ILE A 50 2.31 -7.61 -9.86
N SER A 51 1.28 -8.07 -10.57
CA SER A 51 1.07 -9.51 -10.88
C SER A 51 2.18 -10.12 -11.72
N SER A 52 3.06 -9.31 -12.32
CA SER A 52 4.20 -9.82 -13.08
C SER A 52 5.39 -10.20 -12.20
N LEU A 53 5.37 -9.84 -10.91
CA LEU A 53 6.38 -10.19 -9.94
C LEU A 53 6.18 -11.64 -9.48
N PRO A 54 7.24 -12.47 -9.40
CA PRO A 54 7.12 -13.89 -9.05
C PRO A 54 6.73 -14.12 -7.59
N GLU A 55 6.91 -13.15 -6.71
CA GLU A 55 6.51 -13.21 -5.31
C GLU A 55 5.03 -12.94 -5.09
N VAL A 56 4.27 -12.55 -6.12
CA VAL A 56 2.85 -12.20 -5.98
C VAL A 56 1.97 -13.34 -6.45
N ASN A 57 1.20 -13.91 -5.53
CA ASN A 57 0.20 -14.93 -5.84
C ASN A 57 -1.08 -14.33 -6.43
N TYR A 58 -1.56 -13.21 -5.87
CA TYR A 58 -2.80 -12.56 -6.32
C TYR A 58 -2.81 -11.08 -5.95
N VAL A 59 -3.43 -10.25 -6.77
CA VAL A 59 -3.66 -8.83 -6.46
C VAL A 59 -5.08 -8.45 -6.82
N PHE A 60 -5.72 -7.64 -5.97
CA PHE A 60 -7.01 -7.04 -6.23
C PHE A 60 -7.10 -5.66 -5.58
N SER A 61 -7.90 -4.77 -6.17
CA SER A 61 -8.07 -3.43 -5.63
C SER A 61 -9.53 -3.04 -5.42
N LYS A 62 -9.75 -2.21 -4.42
CA LYS A 62 -11.00 -1.50 -4.15
C LYS A 62 -10.82 -0.04 -4.54
N SER A 63 -11.62 0.44 -5.50
CA SER A 63 -11.58 1.83 -5.95
C SER A 63 -12.89 2.54 -5.63
N GLY A 64 -12.80 3.72 -5.02
CA GLY A 64 -13.96 4.52 -4.61
C GLY A 64 -14.70 3.99 -3.37
N THR A 65 -15.87 4.56 -3.10
CA THR A 65 -16.64 4.31 -1.87
C THR A 65 -17.39 2.98 -1.91
N ALA A 66 -17.20 2.15 -0.89
CA ALA A 66 -18.03 0.96 -0.69
C ALA A 66 -19.48 1.36 -0.37
N GLU A 67 -20.46 0.52 -0.74
CA GLU A 67 -21.88 0.76 -0.40
C GLU A 67 -22.14 0.84 1.12
N VAL A 68 -21.24 0.26 1.91
CA VAL A 68 -21.24 0.36 3.37
C VAL A 68 -20.55 1.65 3.80
N ALA A 69 -21.25 2.47 4.58
CA ALA A 69 -20.82 3.80 5.02
C ALA A 69 -19.58 3.84 5.96
N THR A 70 -18.89 2.72 6.18
CA THR A 70 -17.71 2.64 7.05
C THR A 70 -16.43 3.09 6.35
N ASP A 71 -16.42 3.21 5.01
CA ASP A 71 -15.22 3.53 4.24
C ASP A 71 -15.51 4.56 3.12
N PRO A 72 -15.56 5.87 3.45
CA PRO A 72 -15.77 6.94 2.48
C PRO A 72 -14.48 7.24 1.69
N MET A 73 -14.11 6.35 0.78
CA MET A 73 -12.96 6.52 -0.13
C MET A 73 -13.35 7.33 -1.38
N PRO A 74 -12.71 8.47 -1.68
CA PRO A 74 -13.00 9.21 -2.89
C PRO A 74 -12.55 8.44 -4.15
N PRO A 75 -13.16 8.69 -5.32
CA PRO A 75 -12.95 7.89 -6.54
C PRO A 75 -11.54 7.98 -7.15
N ASN A 76 -10.70 8.88 -6.64
CA ASN A 76 -9.31 9.02 -7.03
C ASN A 76 -8.35 8.15 -6.20
N ILE A 77 -8.85 7.44 -5.18
CA ILE A 77 -8.07 6.56 -4.31
C ILE A 77 -8.46 5.11 -4.56
N SER A 78 -7.46 4.24 -4.65
CA SER A 78 -7.62 2.80 -4.76
C SER A 78 -6.75 2.09 -3.74
N ASP A 79 -7.34 1.20 -2.95
CA ASP A 79 -6.61 0.32 -2.04
C ASP A 79 -6.38 -1.03 -2.72
N ALA A 80 -5.13 -1.43 -2.88
CA ALA A 80 -4.71 -2.71 -3.43
C ALA A 80 -4.25 -3.65 -2.32
N PHE A 81 -4.68 -4.89 -2.42
CA PHE A 81 -4.25 -6.00 -1.57
C PHE A 81 -3.40 -6.94 -2.42
N ILE A 82 -2.17 -7.15 -2.00
CA ILE A 82 -1.17 -7.96 -2.70
C ILE A 82 -0.91 -9.18 -1.83
N ILE A 83 -1.33 -10.33 -2.32
CA ILE A 83 -1.15 -11.62 -1.69
C ILE A 83 0.17 -12.21 -2.18
N LEU A 84 1.08 -12.51 -1.26
CA LEU A 84 2.41 -13.07 -1.55
C LEU A 84 2.40 -14.61 -1.55
#